data_AF-A0A969Z432-F1
#
_entry.id   AF-A0A969Z432-F1
#
_cell.length_a   1.000
_cell.length_b   1.000
_cell.length_c   1.000
_cell.angle_alpha   90.00
_cell.angle_beta   90.00
_cell.angle_gamma   90.00
#
_symmetry.space_group_name_H-M   'P 1'
#
loop_
_entity.id
_entity.type
_entity.pdbx_description
1 polymer ?
#
loop_
_entity_poly.entity_id
_entity_poly.type
_entity_poly.pdbx_seq_one_letter_code
_entity_poly.pdbx_strand_id
1 'polypeptide(L)'
;MAIHDGKYCAEKSFYDLEIIVTGKDKEHCFIPYHDNTGEPPPELAEGMISIKWDKINKKWITANIKEEWYNYNNKEWVNVVLVEKEREEYYQNNDNIDIIEADVLAYLVWIPRYRYQLFNVDSLEIKERKIEIIFEDKITSKSKGNKNNEWLT
;
A
#
# COMPACT_ATOMS: atom_id res chain seq x y z
N MET A 1 3.72 -8.96 -8.12
CA MET A 1 4.63 -8.28 -9.08
C MET A 1 4.28 -8.72 -10.49
N ALA A 2 4.29 -7.81 -11.47
CA ALA A 2 4.20 -8.19 -12.89
C ALA A 2 5.03 -7.27 -13.79
N ILE A 3 5.56 -7.82 -14.88
CA ILE A 3 6.38 -7.13 -15.88
C ILE A 3 5.93 -7.57 -17.27
N HIS A 4 5.93 -6.65 -18.24
CA HIS A 4 5.64 -6.94 -19.65
C HIS A 4 6.75 -6.39 -20.56
N ASP A 5 7.17 -7.18 -21.55
CA ASP A 5 8.27 -6.82 -22.49
C ASP A 5 7.79 -6.45 -23.91
N GLY A 6 6.48 -6.37 -24.14
CA GLY A 6 5.87 -6.21 -25.46
C GLY A 6 5.27 -7.50 -26.02
N LYS A 7 5.66 -8.67 -25.52
CA LYS A 7 5.18 -9.98 -26.00
C LYS A 7 4.83 -10.95 -24.87
N TYR A 8 5.59 -10.94 -23.79
CA TYR A 8 5.41 -11.82 -22.65
C TYR A 8 5.07 -11.02 -21.40
N CYS A 9 4.15 -11.57 -20.62
CA CYS A 9 3.77 -11.10 -19.30
C CYS A 9 4.33 -12.07 -18.27
N ALA A 10 5.18 -11.57 -17.38
CA ALA A 10 5.68 -12.30 -16.22
C ALA A 10 4.88 -11.85 -14.99
N GLU A 11 4.15 -12.77 -14.36
CA GLU A 11 3.26 -12.50 -13.22
C GLU A 11 3.73 -13.34 -12.03
N LYS A 12 3.73 -12.74 -10.84
CA LYS A 12 3.94 -13.42 -9.57
C LYS A 12 2.96 -12.87 -8.55
N SER A 13 1.95 -13.66 -8.22
CA SER A 13 1.04 -13.39 -7.11
C SER A 13 1.66 -13.79 -5.77
N PHE A 14 0.94 -13.54 -4.68
CA PHE A 14 1.34 -13.94 -3.34
C PHE A 14 1.45 -15.48 -3.20
N TYR A 15 0.56 -16.25 -3.85
CA TYR A 15 0.53 -17.70 -3.73
C TYR A 15 1.49 -18.42 -4.69
N ASP A 16 2.01 -17.71 -5.68
CA ASP A 16 2.86 -18.33 -6.68
C ASP A 16 4.27 -18.58 -6.10
N LEU A 17 4.65 -19.86 -6.10
CA LEU A 17 6.00 -20.31 -5.74
C LEU A 17 7.03 -19.88 -6.79
N GLU A 18 6.60 -19.71 -8.04
CA GLU A 18 7.44 -19.38 -9.18
C GLU A 18 6.83 -18.24 -10.00
N ILE A 19 7.63 -17.62 -10.86
CA ILE A 19 7.15 -16.60 -11.79
C ILE A 19 6.49 -17.29 -12.97
N ILE A 20 5.24 -16.94 -13.26
CA ILE A 20 4.50 -17.46 -14.41
C ILE A 20 4.72 -16.53 -15.60
N VAL A 21 5.26 -17.07 -16.71
CA VAL A 21 5.44 -16.31 -17.96
C VAL A 21 4.43 -16.77 -18.99
N THR A 22 3.62 -15.84 -19.49
CA THR A 22 2.58 -16.12 -20.50
C THR A 22 2.70 -15.18 -21.69
N GLY A 23 2.37 -15.67 -22.88
CA GLY A 23 2.24 -14.83 -24.07
C GLY A 23 0.90 -14.09 -24.02
N LYS A 24 0.91 -12.84 -23.57
CA LYS A 24 -0.26 -11.98 -23.45
C LYS A 24 0.11 -10.55 -23.85
N ASP A 25 -0.83 -9.85 -24.45
CA ASP A 25 -0.69 -8.40 -24.69
C ASP A 25 -0.68 -7.63 -23.36
N LYS A 26 -0.14 -6.42 -23.37
CA LYS A 26 0.02 -5.59 -22.15
C LYS A 26 -1.30 -5.37 -21.41
N GLU A 27 -2.40 -5.18 -22.14
CA GLU A 27 -3.74 -4.98 -21.59
C GLU A 27 -4.26 -6.21 -20.83
N HIS A 28 -3.81 -7.39 -21.23
CA HIS A 28 -4.15 -8.68 -20.62
C HIS A 28 -3.14 -9.10 -19.54
N CYS A 29 -2.11 -8.29 -19.29
CA CYS A 29 -1.13 -8.50 -18.23
C CYS A 29 -1.62 -7.82 -16.94
N PHE A 30 -1.58 -8.52 -15.81
CA PHE A 30 -1.96 -7.93 -14.53
C PHE A 30 -0.85 -7.02 -13.99
N ILE A 31 -0.80 -5.76 -14.44
CA ILE A 31 0.18 -4.77 -13.95
C ILE A 31 -0.50 -3.87 -12.92
N PRO A 32 -0.11 -3.90 -11.63
CA PRO A 32 -0.66 -3.00 -10.63
C PRO A 32 -0.19 -1.56 -10.87
N TYR A 33 -1.01 -0.59 -10.46
CA TYR A 33 -0.70 0.83 -10.49
C TYR A 33 0.50 1.15 -9.59
N HIS A 34 1.34 2.05 -10.09
CA HIS A 34 2.53 2.54 -9.44
C HIS A 34 2.57 4.06 -9.55
N ASP A 35 2.61 4.78 -8.42
CA ASP A 35 2.60 6.25 -8.38
C ASP A 35 3.96 6.89 -8.72
N ASN A 36 4.98 6.07 -8.97
CA ASN A 36 6.35 6.47 -9.31
C ASN A 36 7.05 7.33 -8.24
N THR A 37 6.62 7.23 -6.98
CA THR A 37 7.25 7.94 -5.86
C THR A 37 8.60 7.35 -5.44
N GLY A 38 8.91 6.14 -5.93
CA GLY A 38 10.16 5.42 -5.64
C GLY A 38 9.94 4.17 -4.80
N GLU A 39 8.74 4.02 -4.24
CA GLU A 39 8.37 2.91 -3.39
C GLU A 39 7.60 1.84 -4.15
N PRO A 40 7.90 0.55 -3.89
CA PRO A 40 7.21 -0.53 -4.58
C PRO A 40 5.72 -0.48 -4.27
N PRO A 41 4.87 -0.89 -5.23
CA PRO A 41 3.43 -0.94 -5.01
C PRO A 41 3.13 -1.94 -3.87
N PRO A 42 2.06 -1.72 -3.10
CA PRO A 42 1.70 -2.62 -2.00
C PRO A 42 1.42 -4.03 -2.53
N GLU A 43 1.91 -5.04 -1.82
CA GLU A 43 1.60 -6.44 -2.10
C GLU A 43 0.44 -6.88 -1.19
N LEU A 44 -0.72 -7.15 -1.78
CA LEU A 44 -1.92 -7.57 -1.06
C LEU A 44 -1.90 -9.09 -0.84
N ALA A 45 -2.08 -9.51 0.41
CA ALA A 45 -2.25 -10.91 0.79
C ALA A 45 -3.73 -11.35 0.72
N GLU A 46 -3.99 -12.62 1.04
CA GLU A 46 -5.36 -13.11 1.23
C GLU A 46 -6.15 -12.23 2.19
N GLY A 47 -7.42 -11.97 1.90
CA GLY A 47 -8.26 -11.16 2.79
C GLY A 47 -7.98 -9.65 2.72
N MET A 48 -6.93 -9.19 2.04
CA MET A 48 -6.60 -7.77 1.91
C MET A 48 -7.31 -7.16 0.70
N ILE A 49 -8.31 -6.32 0.96
CA ILE A 49 -9.08 -5.61 -0.07
C ILE A 49 -8.62 -4.16 -0.14
N SER A 50 -8.15 -3.73 -1.31
CA SER A 50 -7.83 -2.32 -1.58
C SER A 50 -9.09 -1.46 -1.52
N ILE A 51 -9.02 -0.35 -0.79
CA ILE A 51 -10.15 0.55 -0.60
C ILE A 51 -9.79 2.00 -0.84
N LYS A 52 -10.79 2.80 -1.21
CA LYS A 52 -10.72 4.26 -1.31
C LYS A 52 -11.95 4.89 -0.67
N TRP A 53 -11.79 6.13 -0.21
CA TRP A 53 -12.89 6.88 0.39
C TRP A 53 -13.72 7.55 -0.71
N ASP A 54 -14.98 7.16 -0.84
CA ASP A 54 -15.95 7.87 -1.67
C ASP A 54 -16.36 9.17 -0.96
N LYS A 55 -15.79 10.30 -1.42
CA LYS A 55 -16.04 11.63 -0.86
C LYS A 55 -17.49 12.09 -1.05
N ILE A 56 -18.20 11.59 -2.08
CA ILE A 56 -19.57 11.98 -2.41
C ILE A 56 -20.54 11.26 -1.48
N ASN A 57 -20.46 9.93 -1.43
CA ASN A 57 -21.37 9.09 -0.65
C ASN A 57 -20.91 8.86 0.80
N LYS A 58 -19.70 9.33 1.16
CA LYS A 58 -19.11 9.25 2.50
C LYS A 58 -19.03 7.82 3.03
N LYS A 59 -18.44 6.93 2.23
CA LYS A 59 -18.28 5.51 2.56
C LYS A 59 -16.98 4.95 1.99
N TRP A 60 -16.52 3.82 2.54
CA TRP A 60 -15.44 3.05 1.96
C TRP A 60 -15.95 2.17 0.83
N ILE A 61 -15.23 2.19 -0.27
CA ILE A 61 -15.50 1.37 -1.44
C ILE A 61 -14.22 0.66 -1.88
N THR A 62 -14.34 -0.44 -2.62
CA THR A 62 -13.20 -1.11 -3.23
C THR A 62 -12.50 -0.18 -4.22
N ALA A 63 -11.19 -0.36 -4.33
CA ALA A 63 -10.35 0.35 -5.29
C ALA A 63 -9.71 -0.64 -6.27
N ASN A 64 -9.79 -0.34 -7.56
CA ASN A 64 -9.08 -1.10 -8.59
C ASN A 64 -7.56 -0.86 -8.50
N ILE A 65 -6.81 -1.91 -8.15
CA ILE A 65 -5.35 -1.84 -8.00
C ILE A 65 -4.58 -1.64 -9.30
N LYS A 66 -5.23 -1.68 -10.47
CA LYS A 66 -4.65 -1.30 -11.77
C LYS A 66 -4.79 0.19 -12.08
N GLU A 67 -5.64 0.90 -11.34
CA GLU A 67 -5.91 2.33 -11.51
C GLU A 67 -5.30 3.14 -10.36
N GLU A 68 -5.35 4.48 -10.42
CA GLU A 68 -4.86 5.31 -9.32
C GLU A 68 -5.77 5.16 -8.10
N TRP A 69 -5.19 4.70 -6.98
CA TRP A 69 -5.88 4.51 -5.70
C TRP A 69 -5.05 4.96 -4.49
N TYR A 70 -3.83 5.43 -4.75
CA TYR A 70 -2.92 6.05 -3.79
C TYR A 70 -1.97 6.99 -4.54
N ASN A 71 -1.42 7.97 -3.81
CA ASN A 71 -0.43 8.90 -4.31
C ASN A 71 0.33 9.51 -3.12
N TYR A 72 1.53 9.01 -2.83
CA TYR A 72 2.27 9.45 -1.64
C TYR A 72 2.74 10.90 -1.73
N ASN A 73 3.01 11.41 -2.93
CA ASN A 73 3.32 12.83 -3.15
C ASN A 73 2.14 13.72 -2.74
N ASN A 74 0.90 13.28 -3.02
CA ASN A 74 -0.33 13.97 -2.64
C ASN A 74 -0.79 13.66 -1.21
N LYS A 75 -0.04 12.83 -0.46
CA LYS A 75 -0.39 12.34 0.89
C LYS A 75 -1.67 11.50 0.90
N GLU A 76 -1.93 10.79 -0.18
CA GLU A 76 -3.03 9.84 -0.32
C GLU A 76 -2.45 8.44 -0.13
N TRP A 77 -2.61 7.90 1.07
CA TRP A 77 -1.98 6.62 1.43
C TRP A 77 -2.81 5.45 0.93
N VAL A 78 -2.13 4.33 0.69
CA VAL A 78 -2.78 3.04 0.42
C VAL A 78 -3.58 2.61 1.64
N ASN A 79 -4.88 2.38 1.46
CA ASN A 79 -5.77 1.85 2.48
C ASN A 79 -6.29 0.48 2.07
N VAL A 80 -6.35 -0.43 3.04
CA VAL A 80 -6.76 -1.81 2.85
C VAL A 80 -7.68 -2.21 3.99
N VAL A 81 -8.73 -2.97 3.72
CA VAL A 81 -9.46 -3.72 4.77
C VAL A 81 -9.04 -5.17 4.76
N LEU A 82 -8.88 -5.74 5.95
CA LEU A 82 -8.74 -7.17 6.14
C LEU A 82 -10.13 -7.77 6.36
N VAL A 83 -10.48 -8.79 5.59
CA VAL A 83 -11.76 -9.52 5.69
C VAL A 83 -11.50 -11.02 5.86
N GLU A 84 -12.45 -11.75 6.45
CA GLU A 84 -12.30 -13.18 6.77
C GLU A 84 -12.36 -14.13 5.54
N LYS A 85 -12.81 -13.62 4.38
CA LYS A 85 -13.24 -14.30 3.12
C LYS A 85 -14.73 -14.68 3.09
N GLU A 86 -15.59 -13.70 2.81
CA GLU A 86 -17.02 -13.99 2.58
C GLU A 86 -17.58 -13.41 1.27
N ARG A 87 -16.80 -12.68 0.47
CA ARG A 87 -17.32 -12.00 -0.73
C ARG A 87 -16.36 -11.99 -1.90
N GLU A 88 -16.69 -12.76 -2.93
CA GLU A 88 -15.95 -12.77 -4.20
C GLU A 88 -15.96 -11.39 -4.89
N GLU A 89 -17.02 -10.59 -4.69
CA GLU A 89 -17.17 -9.23 -5.23
C GLU A 89 -16.10 -8.24 -4.74
N TYR A 90 -15.47 -8.48 -3.59
CA TYR A 90 -14.36 -7.66 -3.11
C TYR A 90 -13.05 -7.93 -3.85
N TYR A 91 -12.96 -9.07 -4.53
CA TYR A 91 -11.76 -9.49 -5.25
C TYR A 91 -11.90 -9.20 -6.76
N GLN A 92 -10.88 -9.55 -7.54
CA GLN A 92 -10.85 -9.40 -9.00
C GLN A 92 -10.76 -7.94 -9.55
N ASN A 93 -10.11 -7.03 -8.83
CA ASN A 93 -9.92 -5.64 -9.28
C ASN A 93 -11.21 -4.85 -9.48
N ASN A 94 -12.28 -5.24 -8.78
CA ASN A 94 -13.53 -4.51 -8.79
C ASN A 94 -13.34 -3.12 -8.17
N ASP A 95 -13.92 -2.12 -8.81
CA ASP A 95 -13.90 -0.73 -8.36
C ASP A 95 -15.28 -0.31 -7.89
N ASN A 96 -15.35 0.53 -6.86
CA ASN A 96 -16.60 1.16 -6.40
C ASN A 96 -17.65 0.19 -5.84
N ILE A 97 -17.24 -0.95 -5.28
CA ILE A 97 -18.11 -1.84 -4.51
C ILE A 97 -18.12 -1.41 -3.04
N ASP A 98 -19.29 -1.34 -2.42
CA ASP A 98 -19.43 -0.93 -1.02
C ASP A 98 -18.78 -1.94 -0.06
N ILE A 99 -17.95 -1.43 0.85
CA ILE A 99 -17.42 -2.22 1.96
C ILE A 99 -18.46 -2.30 3.06
N ILE A 100 -18.81 -3.53 3.44
CA ILE A 100 -19.76 -3.81 4.50
C ILE A 100 -18.96 -3.99 5.79
N GLU A 101 -19.19 -3.11 6.76
CA GLU A 101 -18.47 -3.07 8.03
C GLU A 101 -18.52 -4.41 8.80
N ALA A 102 -19.57 -5.20 8.64
CA ALA A 102 -19.70 -6.51 9.29
C ALA A 102 -18.67 -7.53 8.79
N ASP A 103 -18.11 -7.33 7.60
CA ASP A 103 -17.12 -8.23 7.00
C ASP A 103 -15.68 -7.81 7.33
N VAL A 104 -15.51 -6.61 7.92
CA VAL A 104 -14.20 -6.01 8.17
C VAL A 104 -13.64 -6.46 9.52
N LEU A 105 -12.48 -7.12 9.48
CA LEU A 105 -11.69 -7.48 10.65
C LEU A 105 -10.80 -6.33 11.11
N ALA A 106 -10.21 -5.59 10.17
CA ALA A 106 -9.33 -4.46 10.46
C ALA A 106 -9.19 -3.50 9.28
N TYR A 107 -8.96 -2.23 9.59
CA TYR A 107 -8.45 -1.24 8.64
C TYR A 107 -6.94 -1.16 8.77
N LEU A 108 -6.25 -1.33 7.65
CA LEU A 108 -4.81 -1.26 7.54
C LEU A 108 -4.43 -0.15 6.58
N VAL A 109 -3.38 0.59 6.95
CA VAL A 109 -2.80 1.61 6.10
C VAL A 109 -1.36 1.20 5.79
N TRP A 110 -1.02 1.19 4.51
CA TRP A 110 0.35 0.94 4.10
C TRP A 110 1.09 2.27 4.12
N ILE A 111 2.07 2.37 5.02
CA ILE A 111 2.96 3.51 5.11
C ILE A 111 4.30 3.08 4.52
N PRO A 112 4.78 3.74 3.46
CA PRO A 112 6.09 3.47 2.93
C PRO A 112 7.14 3.62 4.02
N ARG A 113 8.24 2.89 3.90
CA ARG A 113 9.29 2.95 4.91
C ARG A 113 9.75 4.41 5.07
N TYR A 114 9.86 4.87 6.31
CA TYR A 114 10.32 6.22 6.64
C TYR A 114 11.23 6.18 7.84
N ARG A 115 12.12 7.15 7.93
CA ARG A 115 12.81 7.52 9.16
C ARG A 115 12.15 8.72 9.79
N TYR A 116 12.24 8.81 11.12
CA TYR A 116 11.74 9.96 11.86
C TYR A 116 12.81 10.51 12.80
N GLN A 117 12.76 11.81 13.06
CA GLN A 117 13.71 12.46 13.96
C GLN A 117 13.28 12.28 15.42
N LEU A 118 14.19 11.76 16.26
CA LEU A 118 13.97 11.62 17.69
C LEU A 118 13.91 13.00 18.36
N PHE A 119 12.94 13.21 19.25
CA PHE A 119 12.72 14.52 19.86
C PHE A 119 12.38 14.49 21.36
N ASN A 120 12.14 13.31 21.94
CA ASN A 120 11.83 13.14 23.36
C ASN A 120 12.34 11.81 23.93
N VAL A 121 13.61 11.48 23.68
CA VAL A 121 14.21 10.21 24.15
C VAL A 121 14.14 10.08 25.67
N ASP A 122 14.27 11.19 26.40
CA ASP A 122 14.24 11.23 27.86
C ASP A 122 12.81 11.23 28.46
N SER A 123 11.77 11.08 27.62
CA SER A 123 10.36 11.00 28.04
C SER A 123 9.89 12.17 28.92
N LEU A 124 10.36 13.38 28.62
CA LEU A 124 9.96 14.60 29.32
C LEU A 124 8.57 15.07 28.89
N GLU A 125 7.98 15.98 29.65
CA GLU A 125 6.74 16.65 29.26
C GLU A 125 6.96 17.47 27.97
N ILE A 126 6.08 17.27 26.99
CA ILE A 126 6.17 17.93 25.68
C ILE A 126 4.91 18.74 25.39
N LYS A 127 5.09 19.82 24.62
CA LYS A 127 3.98 20.52 23.95
C LYS A 127 3.73 19.90 22.58
N GLU A 128 2.54 20.15 22.03
CA GLU A 128 2.20 19.79 20.65
C GLU A 128 3.30 20.26 19.68
N ARG A 129 3.74 19.35 18.82
CA ARG A 129 4.75 19.61 17.79
C ARG A 129 4.65 18.60 16.65
N LYS A 130 5.27 18.95 15.53
CA LYS A 130 5.43 18.04 14.39
C LYS A 130 6.55 17.04 14.65
N ILE A 131 6.38 15.85 14.10
CA ILE A 131 7.42 14.84 13.95
C ILE A 131 7.95 14.96 12.53
N GLU A 132 9.25 15.19 12.40
CA GLU A 132 9.90 15.23 11.10
C GLU A 132 10.06 13.79 10.58
N ILE A 133 9.58 13.54 9.36
CA ILE A 133 9.64 12.24 8.69
C ILE A 133 10.28 12.41 7.31
N ILE A 134 11.03 11.40 6.88
CA ILE A 134 11.58 11.29 5.52
C ILE A 134 11.36 9.86 5.05
N PHE A 135 10.67 9.69 3.92
CA PHE A 135 10.51 8.38 3.29
C PHE A 135 11.87 7.86 2.80
N GLU A 136 12.09 6.56 2.98
CA GLU A 136 13.30 5.85 2.61
C GLU A 136 12.94 4.63 1.77
N ASP A 137 13.76 4.34 0.77
CA ASP A 137 13.60 3.12 0.00
C ASP A 137 13.93 1.86 0.84
N LYS A 138 13.59 0.68 0.31
CA LYS A 138 13.86 -0.61 0.97
C LYS A 138 15.36 -0.90 1.14
N ILE A 139 16.22 -0.33 0.30
CA ILE A 139 17.66 -0.65 0.24
C ILE A 139 18.52 0.30 1.10
N THR A 140 17.96 1.43 1.52
CA THR A 140 18.62 2.43 2.35
C THR A 140 18.98 1.79 3.69
N SER A 141 20.21 1.98 4.14
CA SER A 141 20.62 1.45 5.46
C SER A 141 19.80 2.09 6.57
N LYS A 142 19.32 1.29 7.52
CA LYS A 142 18.49 1.80 8.63
C LYS A 142 19.26 2.82 9.46
N SER A 143 18.60 3.92 9.79
CA SER A 143 19.10 4.88 10.78
C SER A 143 18.97 4.27 12.19
N LYS A 144 19.99 4.42 13.04
CA LYS A 144 20.06 3.82 14.38
C LYS A 144 20.25 4.86 15.48
N GLY A 145 19.70 6.05 15.28
CA GLY A 145 19.77 7.13 16.27
C GLY A 145 19.19 6.70 17.61
N ASN A 146 19.76 7.23 18.69
CA ASN A 146 19.33 6.99 20.06
C ASN A 146 19.32 8.26 20.92
N LYS A 147 19.54 9.44 20.33
CA LYS A 147 19.46 10.74 21.00
C LYS A 147 18.54 11.70 20.24
N ASN A 148 18.08 12.73 20.93
CA ASN A 148 17.32 13.81 20.31
C ASN A 148 18.09 14.42 19.12
N ASN A 149 17.37 14.75 18.06
CA ASN A 149 17.84 15.21 16.75
C ASN A 149 18.53 14.15 15.86
N GLU A 150 18.73 12.93 16.33
CA GLU A 150 19.15 11.81 15.49
C GLU A 150 17.95 11.15 14.80
N TRP A 151 18.22 10.42 13.72
CA TRP A 151 17.19 9.74 12.93
C TRP A 151 17.09 8.27 13.32
N LEU A 152 15.87 7.73 13.34
CA LEU A 152 15.59 6.31 13.58
C LEU A 152 14.69 5.75 12.47
N THR A 153 15.02 4.53 12.01
CA THR A 153 14.23 3.75 11.05
C THR A 153 13.97 2.34 11.57
#